data_AF-A0A3Q9IKC7-F1
#
_entry.id   AF-A0A3Q9IKC7-F1
#
_cell.length_a   1.000
_cell.length_b   1.000
_cell.length_c   1.000
_cell.angle_alpha   90.00
_cell.angle_beta   90.00
_cell.angle_gamma   90.00
#
_symmetry.space_group_name_H-M   'P 1'
#
loop_
_entity.id
_entity.type
_entity.pdbx_description
1 polymer ?
#
loop_
_entity_poly.entity_id
_entity_poly.type
_entity_poly.pdbx_seq_one_letter_code
_entity_poly.pdbx_strand_id
1 'polypeptide(L)'
;MVMVETSSAERRAHPRMPAARKIYVVDDPRSWKASLLDVAEKGGRLSTAGITPPPDTFVFVDAGGRRVHRANVVWRSGTEVGVQFTATQRIGPRAGGAAGALEIARRFLASLTADATI
;
A
#
# COMPACT_ATOMS: atom_id res chain seq x y z
N MET A 1 31.86 21.62 23.62
CA MET A 1 30.73 20.75 24.05
C MET A 1 30.05 20.29 22.77
N VAL A 2 30.37 19.08 22.28
CA VAL A 2 29.76 18.55 21.05
C VAL A 2 28.50 17.80 21.45
N MET A 3 27.35 18.35 21.07
CA MET A 3 26.04 17.74 21.25
C MET A 3 25.95 16.60 20.24
N VAL A 4 26.16 15.36 20.69
CA VAL A 4 25.85 14.17 19.91
C VAL A 4 24.33 14.06 19.89
N GLU A 5 23.72 14.41 18.75
CA GLU A 5 22.31 14.17 18.51
C GLU A 5 22.05 12.66 18.66
N THR A 6 21.31 12.30 19.69
CA THR A 6 20.79 10.97 19.94
C THR A 6 20.17 10.42 18.67
N SER A 7 20.80 9.37 18.14
CA SER A 7 20.25 8.41 17.17
C SER A 7 18.72 8.43 17.18
N SER A 8 18.12 8.77 16.03
CA SER A 8 16.68 8.63 15.81
C SER A 8 16.30 7.17 16.05
N ALA A 9 15.92 6.84 17.28
CA ALA A 9 15.44 5.53 17.65
C ALA A 9 14.36 5.11 16.64
N GLU A 10 14.49 3.91 16.09
CA GLU A 10 13.53 3.31 15.18
C GLU A 10 12.16 3.24 15.88
N ARG A 11 11.27 4.22 15.62
CA ARG A 11 9.94 4.37 16.26
C ARG A 11 8.86 3.43 15.67
N ARG A 12 9.26 2.33 15.03
CA ARG A 12 8.30 1.47 14.32
C ARG A 12 7.57 0.56 15.30
N ALA A 13 6.24 0.60 15.25
CA ALA A 13 5.38 -0.27 16.05
C ALA A 13 5.38 -1.74 15.59
N HIS A 14 5.75 -2.02 14.34
CA HIS A 14 5.74 -3.37 13.76
C HIS A 14 7.02 -3.66 12.96
N PRO A 15 7.57 -4.88 13.03
CA PRO A 15 8.70 -5.29 12.19
C PRO A 15 8.31 -5.31 10.71
N ARG A 16 9.28 -5.05 9.84
CA ARG A 16 9.11 -5.07 8.38
C ARG A 16 9.81 -6.27 7.78
N MET A 17 9.08 -6.98 6.92
CA MET A 17 9.62 -8.08 6.12
C MET A 17 9.90 -7.59 4.70
N PRO A 18 11.06 -7.92 4.12
CA PRO A 18 11.28 -7.71 2.69
C PRO A 18 10.18 -8.39 1.88
N ALA A 19 9.56 -7.65 0.96
CA ALA A 19 8.46 -8.14 0.15
C ALA A 19 8.85 -8.30 -1.32
N ALA A 20 9.64 -7.36 -1.85
CA ALA A 20 10.18 -7.30 -3.21
C ALA A 20 9.25 -7.88 -4.29
N ARG A 21 7.99 -7.42 -4.33
CA ARG A 21 6.96 -7.98 -5.22
C ARG A 21 6.15 -6.91 -5.95
N LYS A 22 5.63 -7.28 -7.12
CA LYS A 22 4.77 -6.44 -7.95
C LYS A 22 3.41 -6.27 -7.30
N ILE A 23 2.94 -5.03 -7.28
CA ILE A 23 1.59 -4.64 -6.85
C ILE A 23 0.93 -3.79 -7.92
N TYR A 24 -0.38 -3.57 -7.80
CA TYR A 24 -1.11 -2.61 -8.61
C TYR A 24 -1.69 -1.52 -7.72
N VAL A 25 -1.27 -0.27 -7.94
CA VAL A 25 -1.90 0.90 -7.33
C VAL A 25 -3.13 1.26 -8.16
N VAL A 26 -4.25 1.52 -7.50
CA VAL A 26 -5.54 1.80 -8.11
C VAL A 26 -6.03 3.18 -7.69
N ASP A 27 -6.35 3.98 -8.70
CA ASP A 27 -6.99 5.29 -8.59
C ASP A 27 -7.98 5.36 -9.77
N ASP A 28 -9.24 5.04 -9.48
CA ASP A 28 -10.26 4.77 -10.50
C ASP A 28 -10.40 5.95 -11.47
N PRO A 29 -10.42 5.72 -12.80
CA PRO A 29 -10.62 4.44 -13.49
C PRO A 29 -9.32 3.71 -13.88
N ARG A 30 -8.17 4.08 -13.31
CA ARG A 30 -6.86 3.57 -13.73
C ARG A 30 -6.20 2.71 -12.66
N SER A 31 -5.32 1.83 -13.12
CA SER A 31 -4.39 1.12 -12.25
C SER A 31 -3.02 1.03 -12.90
N TRP A 32 -1.98 1.09 -12.08
CA TRP A 32 -0.59 1.09 -12.53
C TRP A 32 0.23 0.10 -11.72
N LYS A 33 1.24 -0.48 -12.37
CA LYS A 33 2.17 -1.38 -11.71
C LYS A 33 3.13 -0.58 -10.83
N ALA A 34 3.30 -1.02 -9.60
CA ALA A 34 4.29 -0.52 -8.65
C ALA A 34 4.98 -1.71 -7.97
N SER A 35 5.92 -1.41 -7.07
CA SER A 35 6.63 -2.43 -6.29
C SER A 35 6.41 -2.24 -4.81
N LEU A 36 6.03 -3.30 -4.10
CA LEU A 36 6.07 -3.37 -2.64
C LEU A 36 7.48 -3.80 -2.22
N LEU A 37 8.22 -2.88 -1.61
CA LEU A 37 9.61 -3.07 -1.20
C LEU A 37 9.67 -3.86 0.11
N ASP A 38 8.90 -3.40 1.10
CA ASP A 38 8.73 -4.07 2.39
C ASP A 38 7.30 -3.94 2.90
N VAL A 39 6.91 -4.86 3.78
CA VAL A 39 5.59 -4.91 4.39
C VAL A 39 5.71 -5.17 5.90
N ALA A 40 4.88 -4.47 6.66
CA ALA A 40 4.61 -4.71 8.06
C ALA A 40 3.12 -5.05 8.22
N GLU A 41 2.72 -5.48 9.42
CA GLU A 41 1.32 -5.82 9.73
C GLU A 41 0.35 -4.70 9.32
N LYS A 42 0.70 -3.45 9.61
CA LYS A 42 -0.16 -2.28 9.40
C LYS A 42 0.38 -1.29 8.38
N GLY A 43 1.37 -1.63 7.59
CA GLY A 43 1.91 -0.68 6.62
C GLY A 43 2.91 -1.30 5.67
N GLY A 44 3.48 -0.47 4.81
CA GLY A 44 4.48 -0.92 3.87
C GLY A 44 5.23 0.23 3.24
N ARG A 45 6.23 -0.13 2.45
CA ARG A 45 6.98 0.80 1.63
C ARG A 45 6.83 0.41 0.18
N LEU A 46 6.41 1.37 -0.65
CA LEU A 46 6.20 1.16 -2.06
C LEU A 46 7.23 1.97 -2.85
N SER A 47 7.67 1.44 -3.98
CA SER A 47 8.29 2.22 -5.03
C SER A 47 7.24 2.63 -6.06
N THR A 48 7.19 3.91 -6.36
CA THR A 48 6.34 4.54 -7.38
C THR A 48 7.15 4.98 -8.59
N ALA A 49 8.34 4.41 -8.80
CA ALA A 49 9.19 4.73 -9.95
C ALA A 49 8.46 4.43 -11.27
N GLY A 50 8.43 5.40 -12.18
CA GLY A 50 7.82 5.26 -13.50
C GLY A 50 6.28 5.35 -13.53
N ILE A 51 5.63 5.75 -12.43
CA ILE A 51 4.20 6.02 -12.39
C ILE A 51 3.92 7.43 -11.86
N THR A 52 2.73 7.95 -12.17
CA THR A 52 2.20 9.15 -11.51
C THR A 52 2.13 8.89 -9.99
N PRO A 53 2.62 9.82 -9.15
CA PRO A 53 2.51 9.69 -7.71
C PRO A 53 1.05 9.46 -7.28
N PRO A 54 0.77 8.48 -6.42
CA PRO A 54 -0.59 8.25 -5.96
C PRO A 54 -1.08 9.39 -5.04
N PRO A 55 -2.41 9.58 -4.93
CA PRO A 55 -2.99 10.49 -3.96
C PRO A 55 -2.65 10.09 -2.51
N ASP A 56 -2.95 10.96 -1.54
CA ASP A 56 -2.66 10.69 -0.12
C ASP A 56 -3.37 9.46 0.44
N THR A 57 -4.53 9.13 -0.10
CA THR A 57 -5.25 7.89 0.21
C THR A 57 -5.53 7.16 -1.09
N PHE A 58 -5.13 5.90 -1.17
CA PHE A 58 -5.35 5.07 -2.36
C PHE A 58 -5.54 3.60 -1.99
N VAL A 59 -5.94 2.81 -2.97
CA VAL A 59 -6.02 1.35 -2.86
C VAL A 59 -4.88 0.73 -3.64
N PHE A 60 -4.29 -0.34 -3.12
CA PHE A 60 -3.41 -1.18 -3.91
C PHE A 60 -3.68 -2.67 -3.69
N VAL A 61 -3.40 -3.45 -4.73
CA VAL A 61 -3.59 -4.90 -4.79
C VAL A 61 -2.21 -5.58 -4.74
N ASP A 62 -1.98 -6.34 -3.67
CA ASP A 62 -0.85 -7.26 -3.53
C ASP A 62 -1.30 -8.69 -3.85
N ALA A 63 -1.19 -9.05 -5.13
CA ALA A 63 -1.52 -10.40 -5.59
C ALA A 63 -0.59 -11.47 -4.98
N GLY A 64 0.69 -11.13 -4.72
CA GLY A 64 1.65 -12.06 -4.13
C GLY A 64 1.34 -12.35 -2.66
N GLY A 65 0.89 -11.34 -1.91
CA GLY A 65 0.40 -11.48 -0.54
C GLY A 65 -1.08 -11.89 -0.43
N ARG A 66 -1.79 -12.01 -1.55
CA ARG A 66 -3.24 -12.26 -1.63
C ARG A 66 -4.05 -11.28 -0.79
N ARG A 67 -3.70 -10.00 -0.87
CA ARG A 67 -4.38 -8.92 -0.13
C ARG A 67 -4.68 -7.71 -1.02
N VAL A 68 -5.72 -7.00 -0.64
CA VAL A 68 -6.01 -5.62 -1.08
C VAL A 68 -5.97 -4.72 0.14
N HIS A 69 -5.40 -3.53 -0.01
CA HIS A 69 -5.19 -2.57 1.07
C HIS A 69 -5.74 -1.21 0.66
N ARG A 70 -6.48 -0.56 1.57
CA ARG A 70 -6.67 0.89 1.54
C ARG A 70 -5.56 1.48 2.41
N ALA A 71 -4.85 2.46 1.90
CA ALA A 71 -3.67 2.98 2.56
C ALA A 71 -3.60 4.49 2.50
N ASN A 72 -3.07 5.08 3.57
CA ASN A 72 -2.74 6.49 3.66
C ASN A 72 -1.22 6.66 3.55
N VAL A 73 -0.77 7.63 2.78
CA VAL A 73 0.64 8.00 2.73
C VAL A 73 1.04 8.69 4.02
N VAL A 74 2.13 8.23 4.64
CA VAL A 74 2.69 8.79 5.87
C VAL A 74 4.01 9.53 5.64
N TRP A 75 4.71 9.24 4.54
CA TRP A 75 5.86 10.01 4.08
C TRP A 75 6.12 9.73 2.60
N ARG A 76 6.80 10.67 1.94
CA ARG A 76 7.30 10.54 0.56
C ARG A 76 8.77 10.91 0.52
N SER A 77 9.57 10.18 -0.25
CA SER A 77 10.98 10.48 -0.49
C SER A 77 11.39 9.96 -1.86
N GLY A 78 11.71 10.86 -2.80
CA GLY A 78 12.00 10.49 -4.19
C GLY A 78 10.86 9.66 -4.81
N THR A 79 11.19 8.46 -5.28
CA THR A 79 10.23 7.50 -5.84
C THR A 79 9.73 6.47 -4.82
N GLU A 80 9.90 6.71 -3.52
CA GLU A 80 9.42 5.83 -2.46
C GLU A 80 8.32 6.52 -1.64
N VAL A 81 7.31 5.74 -1.28
CA VAL A 81 6.25 6.18 -0.37
C VAL A 81 6.11 5.18 0.77
N GLY A 82 6.05 5.71 1.99
CA GLY A 82 5.64 4.95 3.15
C GLY A 82 4.14 5.04 3.32
N VAL A 83 3.48 3.92 3.56
CA VAL A 83 2.04 3.87 3.73
C VAL A 83 1.61 3.16 5.01
N GLN A 84 0.50 3.63 5.57
CA GLN A 84 -0.23 3.04 6.68
C GLN A 84 -1.50 2.41 6.13
N PHE A 85 -1.73 1.13 6.42
CA PHE A 85 -2.96 0.44 6.04
C PHE A 85 -4.08 0.87 6.97
N THR A 86 -5.19 1.32 6.39
CA THR A 86 -6.41 1.69 7.10
C THR A 86 -7.48 0.61 6.98
N ALA A 87 -7.45 -0.18 5.90
CA ALA A 87 -8.24 -1.39 5.75
C ALA A 87 -7.48 -2.43 4.93
N THR A 88 -7.72 -3.71 5.19
CA THR A 88 -7.09 -4.82 4.47
C THR A 88 -8.07 -5.97 4.33
N GLN A 89 -8.17 -6.55 3.13
CA GLN A 89 -8.99 -7.74 2.88
C GLN A 89 -8.18 -8.80 2.12
N ARG A 90 -8.48 -10.08 2.38
CA ARG A 90 -7.92 -11.20 1.63
C ARG A 90 -8.60 -11.32 0.26
N ILE A 91 -7.82 -11.58 -0.78
CA ILE A 91 -8.34 -11.75 -2.14
C ILE A 91 -8.07 -13.16 -2.67
N GLY A 92 -8.82 -13.54 -3.70
CA GLY A 92 -8.64 -14.79 -4.43
C GLY A 92 -7.30 -14.88 -5.18
N PRO A 93 -7.00 -16.04 -5.78
CA PRO A 93 -5.66 -16.37 -6.30
C PRO A 93 -5.24 -15.58 -7.55
N ARG A 94 -6.13 -14.82 -8.20
CA ARG A 94 -5.82 -14.12 -9.45
C ARG A 94 -6.36 -12.69 -9.42
N ALA A 95 -5.45 -11.73 -9.50
CA ALA A 95 -5.79 -10.33 -9.73
C ALA A 95 -5.94 -9.98 -11.22
N GLY A 96 -5.70 -10.90 -12.16
CA GLY A 96 -5.97 -10.67 -13.59
C GLY A 96 -5.20 -9.50 -14.25
N GLY A 97 -4.09 -9.04 -13.66
CA GLY A 97 -3.35 -7.87 -14.15
C GLY A 97 -3.99 -6.54 -13.72
N ALA A 98 -3.79 -5.48 -14.52
CA ALA A 98 -4.29 -4.14 -14.21
C ALA A 98 -5.82 -4.08 -14.14
N ALA A 99 -6.52 -4.73 -15.07
CA ALA A 99 -7.98 -4.75 -15.12
C ALA A 99 -8.60 -5.48 -13.91
N GLY A 100 -8.10 -6.67 -13.58
CA GLY A 100 -8.63 -7.38 -12.41
C GLY A 100 -8.23 -6.73 -11.08
N ALA A 101 -7.11 -6.00 -11.01
CA ALA A 101 -6.78 -5.19 -9.85
C ALA A 101 -7.80 -4.06 -9.63
N LEU A 102 -8.26 -3.43 -10.71
CA LEU A 102 -9.33 -2.42 -10.66
C LEU A 102 -10.65 -3.03 -10.16
N GLU A 103 -11.04 -4.19 -10.67
CA GLU A 103 -12.24 -4.92 -10.23
C GLU A 103 -12.18 -5.28 -8.74
N ILE A 104 -11.03 -5.79 -8.28
CA ILE A 104 -10.79 -6.12 -6.87
C ILE A 104 -10.91 -4.87 -5.99
N ALA A 105 -10.28 -3.76 -6.38
CA ALA A 105 -10.32 -2.52 -5.63
C ALA A 105 -11.74 -1.95 -5.52
N ARG A 106 -12.52 -2.00 -6.61
CA ARG A 106 -13.94 -1.56 -6.60
C ARG A 106 -14.78 -2.38 -5.63
N ARG A 107 -14.67 -3.72 -5.69
CA ARG A 107 -15.39 -4.62 -4.77
C ARG A 107 -15.00 -4.37 -3.31
N PHE A 108 -13.71 -4.16 -3.06
CA PHE A 108 -13.20 -3.86 -1.73
C PHE A 108 -13.69 -2.51 -1.20
N LEU A 109 -13.69 -1.45 -2.01
CA LEU A 109 -14.23 -0.17 -1.58
C LEU A 109 -15.74 -0.25 -1.28
N ALA A 110 -16.49 -1.00 -2.09
CA ALA A 110 -17.92 -1.24 -1.87
C ALA A 110 -18.20 -2.01 -0.56
N SER A 111 -17.36 -2.97 -0.17
CA SER A 111 -17.53 -3.67 1.11
C SER A 111 -17.27 -2.75 2.30
N LEU A 112 -16.27 -1.87 2.23
CA LEU A 112 -16.00 -0.90 3.30
C LEU A 112 -17.13 0.10 3.53
N THR A 113 -17.87 0.48 2.47
CA THR A 113 -19.03 1.37 2.61
C THR A 113 -20.24 0.66 3.21
N ALA A 114 -20.43 -0.63 2.92
CA ALA A 114 -21.52 -1.41 3.48
C ALA A 114 -21.38 -1.58 5.01
N ASP A 115 -20.15 -1.80 5.48
CA ASP A 115 -19.86 -1.96 6.91
C ASP A 115 -19.97 -0.63 7.71
N ALA A 116 -19.99 0.52 7.03
CA ALA A 116 -20.09 1.84 7.67
C ALA A 116 -21.55 2.29 7.90
N THR A 117 -22.54 1.51 7.48
CA THR A 117 -23.98 1.89 7.50
C THR A 117 -24.77 1.18 8.62
N ILE A 118 -24.09 0.66 9.66
CA ILE A 118 -24.71 -0.03 10.81
C ILE A 118 -24.47 0.72 12.11
#